data_AF-A0A4Q3C734-F1
#
_entry.id   AF-A0A4Q3C734-F1
#
_cell.length_a   1.000
_cell.length_b   1.000
_cell.length_c   1.000
_cell.angle_alpha   90.00
_cell.angle_beta   90.00
_cell.angle_gamma   90.00
#
_symmetry.space_group_name_H-M   'P 1'
#
loop_
_entity.id
_entity.type
_entity.pdbx_description
1 polymer ?
#
loop_
_entity_poly.entity_id
_entity_poly.type
_entity_poly.pdbx_seq_one_letter_code
_entity_poly.pdbx_strand_id
1 'polypeptide(L)'
;PLPPVDYLVSEATYGGRMHSKGKGVQETLEEVIDKVCVREQGRLIIPAFSIGRTQSLVFVLNKIFSSGALPPVKVFVDSPMAGMATRLYRKHHNQVNPEAQEFYNTKGDEFEFDNLTYVETLKDSRQVSNYFEPCIIISSAGMLEGGRIQDHLFYNIQNYYCTILFIGYCAKGTLGYRLLRGDPIVHIKDRDLAVYATIKQTDVLSAHGDHEDLVNNVKSQDAAKLKGIYLVHGETSAMQALADSLESDGYKVNIPEKGVSYEL
;
A
#
# COMPACT_ATOMS: atom_id res chain seq x y z
N PRO A 1 7.76 -23.58 2.89
CA PRO A 1 6.54 -24.36 3.24
C PRO A 1 6.25 -24.24 4.74
N LEU A 2 4.99 -23.97 5.11
CA LEU A 2 4.60 -23.98 6.51
C LEU A 2 4.80 -25.39 7.10
N PRO A 3 5.30 -25.52 8.34
CA PRO A 3 5.33 -26.83 8.99
C PRO A 3 3.89 -27.34 9.17
N PRO A 4 3.69 -28.67 9.27
CA PRO A 4 2.38 -29.24 9.57
C PRO A 4 1.82 -28.69 10.90
N VAL A 5 0.56 -28.29 10.91
CA VAL A 5 -0.14 -27.79 12.11
C VAL A 5 -1.50 -28.47 12.29
N ASP A 6 -1.98 -28.52 13.54
CA ASP A 6 -3.34 -28.98 13.86
C ASP A 6 -4.39 -27.91 13.55
N TYR A 7 -4.07 -26.64 13.78
CA TYR A 7 -4.96 -25.50 13.56
C TYR A 7 -4.24 -24.36 12.87
N LEU A 8 -4.95 -23.63 12.02
CA LEU A 8 -4.43 -22.48 11.30
C LEU A 8 -5.31 -21.25 11.55
N VAL A 9 -4.69 -20.14 11.94
CA VAL A 9 -5.35 -18.82 11.96
C VAL A 9 -4.81 -18.03 10.78
N SER A 10 -5.70 -17.63 9.86
CA SER A 10 -5.31 -16.93 8.63
C SER A 10 -6.06 -15.63 8.48
N GLU A 11 -5.39 -14.62 7.90
CA GLU A 11 -6.06 -13.41 7.47
C GLU A 11 -6.99 -13.67 6.27
N ALA A 12 -7.90 -12.74 6.00
CA ALA A 12 -8.86 -12.81 4.91
C ALA A 12 -9.04 -11.44 4.22
N THR A 13 -8.03 -10.57 4.24
CA THR A 13 -8.14 -9.18 3.76
C THR A 13 -8.60 -9.11 2.30
N TYR A 14 -8.11 -10.03 1.45
CA TYR A 14 -8.45 -10.14 0.03
C TYR A 14 -9.24 -11.41 -0.31
N GLY A 15 -9.94 -12.02 0.65
CA GLY A 15 -10.84 -13.13 0.36
C GLY A 15 -11.86 -12.75 -0.72
N GLY A 16 -11.99 -13.59 -1.75
CA GLY A 16 -12.84 -13.35 -2.93
C GLY A 16 -12.31 -12.29 -3.91
N ARG A 17 -11.08 -11.79 -3.74
CA ARG A 17 -10.46 -10.81 -4.64
C ARG A 17 -9.15 -11.34 -5.20
N MET A 18 -9.03 -11.29 -6.52
CA MET A 18 -7.80 -11.60 -7.23
C MET A 18 -7.00 -10.32 -7.45
N HIS A 19 -5.68 -10.40 -7.36
CA HIS A 19 -4.86 -9.29 -7.81
C HIS A 19 -4.99 -9.12 -9.32
N SER A 20 -4.84 -7.87 -9.77
CA SER A 20 -4.78 -7.52 -11.18
C SER A 20 -3.73 -8.36 -11.92
N LYS A 21 -4.16 -9.34 -12.73
CA LYS A 21 -3.27 -10.11 -13.60
C LYS A 21 -2.86 -9.23 -14.80
N GLY A 22 -1.59 -8.82 -14.86
CA GLY A 22 -1.09 -8.07 -16.02
C GLY A 22 0.25 -7.39 -15.77
N LYS A 23 0.24 -6.29 -15.00
CA LYS A 23 1.39 -5.40 -14.88
C LYS A 23 2.11 -5.57 -13.56
N GLY A 24 3.43 -5.53 -13.61
CA GLY A 24 4.25 -5.48 -12.40
C GLY A 24 4.08 -4.15 -11.66
N VAL A 25 4.58 -4.10 -10.43
CA VAL A 25 4.62 -2.86 -9.61
C VAL A 25 5.33 -1.74 -10.36
N GLN A 26 6.49 -2.05 -10.94
CA GLN A 26 7.32 -1.08 -11.64
C GLN A 26 6.59 -0.50 -12.86
N GLU A 27 6.08 -1.36 -13.75
CA GLU A 27 5.33 -0.94 -14.93
C GLU A 27 4.11 -0.07 -14.57
N THR A 28 3.37 -0.47 -13.53
CA THR A 28 2.22 0.29 -13.05
C THR A 28 2.61 1.70 -12.57
N LEU A 29 3.71 1.81 -11.82
CA LEU A 29 4.20 3.11 -11.36
C LEU A 29 4.74 3.95 -12.51
N GLU A 30 5.49 3.35 -13.45
CA GLU A 30 6.00 4.05 -14.63
C GLU A 30 4.88 4.70 -15.43
N GLU A 31 3.81 3.97 -15.71
CA GLU A 31 2.66 4.49 -16.45
C GLU A 31 1.94 5.64 -15.73
N VAL A 32 1.74 5.52 -14.42
CA VAL A 32 1.07 6.55 -13.64
C VAL A 32 1.95 7.79 -13.52
N ILE A 33 3.25 7.63 -13.27
CA ILE A 33 4.18 8.75 -13.14
C ILE A 33 4.39 9.45 -14.48
N ASP A 34 4.58 8.71 -15.58
CA ASP A 34 4.70 9.28 -16.92
C ASP A 34 3.45 10.09 -17.27
N LYS A 35 2.26 9.53 -17.04
CA LYS A 35 1.01 10.25 -17.29
C LYS A 35 0.93 11.53 -16.44
N VAL A 36 1.04 11.40 -15.12
CA VAL A 36 0.69 12.48 -14.18
C VAL A 36 1.81 13.52 -14.11
N CYS A 37 3.05 13.10 -13.89
CA CYS A 37 4.15 14.03 -13.62
C CYS A 37 4.84 14.50 -14.90
N VAL A 38 4.92 13.66 -15.95
CA VAL A 38 5.66 14.00 -17.17
C VAL A 38 4.76 14.65 -18.21
N ARG A 39 3.63 14.03 -18.56
CA ARG A 39 2.75 14.54 -19.63
C ARG A 39 1.81 15.64 -19.14
N GLU A 40 1.16 15.42 -18.00
CA GLU A 40 0.17 16.36 -17.44
C GLU A 40 0.83 17.45 -16.59
N GLN A 41 2.12 17.32 -16.25
CA GLN A 41 2.85 18.25 -15.39
C GLN A 41 2.16 18.46 -14.03
N GLY A 42 1.60 17.38 -13.50
CA GLY A 42 0.77 17.33 -12.30
C GLY A 42 1.46 16.74 -11.06
N ARG A 43 0.67 16.57 -9.99
CA ARG A 43 1.13 16.06 -8.69
C ARG A 43 0.56 14.66 -8.44
N LEU A 44 1.44 13.71 -8.15
CA LEU A 44 1.07 12.36 -7.74
C LEU A 44 1.17 12.24 -6.22
N ILE A 45 0.03 12.11 -5.55
CA ILE A 45 -0.04 11.90 -4.09
C ILE A 45 -0.28 10.41 -3.83
N ILE A 46 0.58 9.80 -3.02
CA ILE A 46 0.52 8.37 -2.68
C ILE A 46 0.38 8.22 -1.16
N PRO A 47 -0.83 7.95 -0.65
CA PRO A 47 -1.03 7.62 0.75
C PRO A 47 -0.37 6.27 1.06
N ALA A 48 0.57 6.27 2.03
CA ALA A 48 1.28 5.05 2.43
C ALA A 48 1.45 4.98 3.95
N PHE A 49 1.49 3.75 4.48
CA PHE A 49 1.91 3.55 5.87
C PHE A 49 3.41 3.78 5.99
N SER A 50 3.83 4.43 7.08
CA SER A 50 5.21 4.86 7.30
C SER A 50 6.23 3.71 7.34
N ILE A 51 5.78 2.50 7.71
CA ILE A 51 6.61 1.32 7.85
C ILE A 51 6.11 0.25 6.85
N GLY A 52 7.03 -0.37 6.13
CA GLY A 52 6.74 -1.36 5.09
C GLY A 52 6.48 -0.70 3.74
N ARG A 53 5.23 -0.29 3.49
CA ARG A 53 4.78 0.18 2.16
C ARG A 53 5.57 1.37 1.62
N THR A 54 5.93 2.33 2.49
CA THR A 54 6.73 3.48 2.08
C THR A 54 8.11 3.04 1.58
N GLN A 55 8.77 2.10 2.29
CA GLN A 55 10.10 1.60 1.91
C GLN A 55 10.06 0.78 0.62
N SER A 56 9.06 -0.10 0.46
CA SER A 56 8.86 -0.84 -0.79
C SER A 56 8.64 0.09 -1.99
N LEU A 57 7.84 1.14 -1.80
CA LEU A 57 7.60 2.14 -2.85
C LEU A 57 8.86 2.92 -3.20
N VAL A 58 9.59 3.43 -2.20
CA VAL A 58 10.85 4.15 -2.42
C VAL A 58 11.87 3.28 -3.15
N PHE A 59 11.98 2.00 -2.79
CA PHE A 59 12.88 1.07 -3.47
C PHE A 59 12.53 0.90 -4.96
N VAL A 60 11.25 0.75 -5.30
CA VAL A 60 10.84 0.66 -6.71
C VAL A 60 11.07 1.98 -7.45
N LEU A 61 10.80 3.13 -6.82
CA LEU A 61 11.11 4.43 -7.43
C LEU A 61 12.61 4.60 -7.66
N ASN A 62 13.46 4.12 -6.76
CA ASN A 62 14.90 4.13 -6.95
C ASN A 62 15.29 3.32 -8.20
N LYS A 63 14.76 2.11 -8.37
CA LYS A 63 14.99 1.31 -9.58
C LYS A 63 14.56 2.05 -10.86
N ILE A 64 13.38 2.69 -10.85
CA ILE A 64 12.85 3.44 -11.99
C ILE A 64 13.76 4.62 -12.36
N PHE A 65 14.09 5.48 -11.41
CA PHE A 65 14.87 6.70 -11.69
C PHE A 65 16.35 6.40 -11.93
N SER A 66 16.96 5.48 -11.19
CA SER A 66 18.38 5.11 -11.34
C SER A 66 18.65 4.32 -12.62
N SER A 67 17.64 3.71 -13.24
CA SER A 67 17.76 3.09 -14.58
C SER A 67 17.51 4.07 -15.73
N GLY A 68 17.01 5.28 -15.44
CA GLY A 68 16.63 6.26 -16.46
C GLY A 68 15.33 5.91 -17.20
N ALA A 69 14.49 5.02 -16.65
CA ALA A 69 13.22 4.63 -17.27
C ALA A 69 12.23 5.80 -17.40
N LEU A 70 12.34 6.80 -16.51
CA LEU A 70 11.58 8.05 -16.54
C LEU A 70 12.52 9.25 -16.42
N PRO A 71 12.11 10.43 -16.93
CA PRO A 71 12.82 11.66 -16.64
C PRO A 71 12.79 11.95 -15.12
N PRO A 72 13.77 12.69 -14.59
CA PRO A 72 13.84 12.98 -13.17
C PRO A 72 12.60 13.75 -12.68
N VAL A 73 11.93 13.25 -11.65
CA VAL A 73 10.77 13.90 -10.99
C VAL A 73 11.08 14.04 -9.50
N LYS A 74 10.70 15.17 -8.89
CA LYS A 74 10.94 15.38 -7.46
C LYS A 74 10.07 14.45 -6.62
N VAL A 75 10.67 13.72 -5.68
CA VAL A 75 9.96 12.80 -4.78
C VAL A 75 10.12 13.25 -3.34
N PHE A 76 9.00 13.45 -2.66
CA PHE A 76 8.96 13.80 -1.24
C PHE A 76 8.39 12.64 -0.42
N VAL A 77 9.14 12.19 0.59
CA VAL A 77 8.62 11.30 1.64
C VAL A 77 8.30 12.16 2.85
N ASP A 78 7.03 12.51 3.00
CA ASP A 78 6.55 13.39 4.06
C ASP A 78 5.96 12.62 5.23
N SER A 79 6.84 11.94 5.95
CA SER A 79 6.54 11.22 7.19
C SER A 79 7.82 11.06 8.01
N PRO A 80 7.96 11.73 9.17
CA PRO A 80 9.13 11.57 10.03
C PRO A 80 9.31 10.13 10.49
N MET A 81 8.18 9.43 10.71
CA MET A 81 8.18 8.02 11.03
C MET A 81 8.71 7.16 9.88
N ALA A 82 8.41 7.51 8.62
CA ALA A 82 8.98 6.80 7.49
C ALA A 82 10.50 7.02 7.39
N GLY A 83 10.97 8.25 7.59
CA GLY A 83 12.42 8.53 7.65
C GLY A 83 13.13 7.75 8.75
N MET A 84 12.54 7.67 9.95
CA MET A 84 13.05 6.82 11.04
C MET A 84 13.05 5.34 10.68
N ALA A 85 11.97 4.83 10.10
CA ALA A 85 11.86 3.44 9.68
C ALA A 85 12.90 3.12 8.60
N THR A 86 13.09 3.97 7.60
CA THR A 86 14.11 3.79 6.56
C THR A 86 15.52 3.68 7.15
N ARG A 87 15.86 4.46 8.18
CA ARG A 87 17.15 4.30 8.89
C ARG A 87 17.29 2.92 9.53
N LEU A 88 16.20 2.34 10.03
CA LEU A 88 16.20 0.98 10.57
C LEU A 88 16.38 -0.06 9.44
N TYR A 89 15.70 0.10 8.30
CA TYR A 89 15.90 -0.78 7.13
C TYR A 89 17.36 -0.76 6.67
N ARG A 90 17.98 0.41 6.54
CA ARG A 90 19.41 0.55 6.20
C ARG A 90 20.32 -0.18 7.18
N LYS A 91 20.06 -0.06 8.49
CA LYS A 91 20.83 -0.75 9.53
C LYS A 91 20.71 -2.28 9.43
N HIS A 92 19.58 -2.78 8.93
CA HIS A 92 19.27 -4.20 8.83
C HIS A 92 19.11 -4.65 7.36
N HIS A 93 19.91 -4.09 6.43
CA HIS A 93 19.79 -4.39 5.01
C HIS A 93 19.99 -5.88 4.68
N ASN A 94 20.75 -6.62 5.50
CA ASN A 94 20.91 -8.06 5.38
C ASN A 94 19.63 -8.87 5.67
N GLN A 95 18.55 -8.24 6.12
CA GLN A 95 17.26 -8.87 6.42
C GLN A 95 16.18 -8.55 5.38
N VAL A 96 16.44 -7.66 4.41
CA VAL A 96 15.49 -7.40 3.32
C VAL A 96 15.55 -8.51 2.27
N ASN A 97 14.68 -8.47 1.27
CA ASN A 97 14.65 -9.52 0.24
C ASN A 97 15.99 -9.57 -0.56
N PRO A 98 16.31 -10.71 -1.20
CA PRO A 98 17.55 -10.86 -1.95
C PRO A 98 17.73 -9.83 -3.08
N GLU A 99 16.63 -9.38 -3.70
CA GLU A 99 16.66 -8.37 -4.77
C GLU A 99 17.20 -7.02 -4.26
N ALA A 100 16.73 -6.55 -3.11
CA ALA A 100 17.19 -5.30 -2.51
C ALA A 100 18.65 -5.43 -2.01
N GLN A 101 19.02 -6.57 -1.44
CA GLN A 101 20.42 -6.83 -1.07
C GLN A 101 21.36 -6.77 -2.28
N GLU A 102 20.97 -7.35 -3.41
CA GLU A 102 21.75 -7.30 -4.64
C GLU A 102 21.80 -5.89 -5.24
N PHE A 103 20.68 -5.16 -5.18
CA PHE A 103 20.66 -3.75 -5.55
C PHE A 103 21.67 -2.95 -4.74
N TYR A 104 21.71 -3.16 -3.42
CA TYR A 104 22.70 -2.50 -2.55
C TYR A 104 24.14 -2.76 -2.99
N ASN A 105 24.47 -4.02 -3.25
CA ASN A 105 25.82 -4.42 -3.65
C ASN A 105 26.25 -3.82 -5.00
N THR A 106 25.30 -3.57 -5.90
CA THR A 106 25.58 -3.15 -7.29
C THR A 106 25.37 -1.65 -7.54
N LYS A 107 24.45 -1.02 -6.81
CA LYS A 107 24.00 0.37 -7.03
C LYS A 107 24.11 1.26 -5.79
N GLY A 108 24.33 0.69 -4.60
CA GLY A 108 24.32 1.42 -3.34
C GLY A 108 22.94 1.51 -2.70
N ASP A 109 22.74 2.48 -1.82
CA ASP A 109 21.56 2.59 -0.94
C ASP A 109 20.22 2.43 -1.69
N GLU A 110 19.44 1.42 -1.28
CA GLU A 110 18.15 1.06 -1.89
C GLU A 110 17.08 2.14 -1.68
N PHE A 111 17.27 3.02 -0.70
CA PHE A 111 16.32 4.03 -0.28
C PHE A 111 16.78 5.47 -0.57
N GLU A 112 17.72 5.64 -1.49
CA GLU A 112 18.29 6.94 -1.89
C GLU A 112 18.46 7.06 -3.41
N PHE A 113 18.09 8.23 -3.94
CA PHE A 113 18.34 8.63 -5.33
C PHE A 113 18.28 10.17 -5.42
N ASP A 114 18.91 10.76 -6.44
CA ASP A 114 19.17 12.21 -6.54
C ASP A 114 17.94 13.11 -6.29
N ASN A 115 16.76 12.66 -6.69
CA ASN A 115 15.53 13.46 -6.63
C ASN A 115 14.65 13.15 -5.40
N LEU A 116 15.11 12.30 -4.49
CA LEU A 116 14.39 11.96 -3.26
C LEU A 116 14.66 12.97 -2.15
N THR A 117 13.63 13.31 -1.36
CA THR A 117 13.78 14.13 -0.16
C THR A 117 12.88 13.61 0.94
N TYR A 118 13.48 13.25 2.08
CA TYR A 118 12.78 12.92 3.31
C TYR A 118 12.46 14.21 4.08
N VAL A 119 11.18 14.44 4.38
CA VAL A 119 10.72 15.66 5.03
C VAL A 119 10.57 15.42 6.53
N GLU A 120 11.46 16.02 7.32
CA GLU A 120 11.50 15.78 8.76
C GLU A 120 10.60 16.73 9.55
N THR A 121 10.61 18.03 9.22
CA THR A 121 9.91 19.04 10.03
C THR A 121 8.54 19.42 9.46
N LEU A 122 7.64 19.90 10.33
CA LEU A 122 6.36 20.46 9.90
C LEU A 122 6.53 21.71 9.03
N LYS A 123 7.60 22.48 9.26
CA LYS A 123 7.91 23.66 8.44
C LYS A 123 8.21 23.25 7.00
N ASP A 124 9.04 22.22 6.82
CA ASP A 124 9.42 21.73 5.49
C ASP A 124 8.21 21.07 4.80
N SER A 125 7.39 20.32 5.54
CA SER A 125 6.13 19.77 5.04
C SER A 125 5.19 20.85 4.47
N ARG A 126 5.06 21.99 5.17
CA ARG A 126 4.32 23.15 4.64
C ARG A 126 4.97 23.74 3.39
N GLN A 127 6.30 23.73 3.28
CA GLN A 127 6.99 24.19 2.07
C GLN A 127 6.75 23.28 0.87
N VAL A 128 6.57 21.96 1.07
CA VAL A 128 6.17 21.04 -0.02
C VAL A 128 4.83 21.47 -0.65
N SER A 129 3.93 22.07 0.12
CA SER A 129 2.67 22.61 -0.44
C SER A 129 2.90 23.75 -1.44
N ASN A 130 4.00 24.48 -1.32
CA ASN A 130 4.41 25.57 -2.21
C ASN A 130 5.35 25.09 -3.35
N TYR A 131 5.55 23.79 -3.51
CA TYR A 131 6.27 23.24 -4.65
C TYR A 131 5.33 23.18 -5.86
N PHE A 132 5.58 24.05 -6.85
CA PHE A 132 4.71 24.24 -8.02
C PHE A 132 5.09 23.40 -9.24
N GLU A 133 6.24 22.73 -9.21
CA GLU A 133 6.65 21.80 -10.27
C GLU A 133 6.00 20.41 -10.06
N PRO A 134 5.97 19.57 -11.11
CA PRO A 134 5.45 18.20 -11.00
C PRO A 134 6.24 17.41 -9.96
N CYS A 135 5.53 16.72 -9.07
CA CYS A 135 6.16 15.96 -8.00
C CYS A 135 5.36 14.74 -7.56
N ILE A 136 6.06 13.82 -6.92
CA ILE A 136 5.50 12.68 -6.21
C ILE A 136 5.57 12.97 -4.70
N ILE A 137 4.46 12.82 -3.99
CA ILE A 137 4.38 13.02 -2.54
C ILE A 137 3.88 11.73 -1.91
N ILE A 138 4.75 11.08 -1.15
CA ILE A 138 4.43 9.90 -0.35
C ILE A 138 4.22 10.37 1.07
N SER A 139 3.02 10.19 1.62
CA SER A 139 2.74 10.61 3.00
C SER A 139 1.77 9.69 3.72
N SER A 140 1.89 9.69 5.05
CA SER A 140 1.09 8.91 5.98
C SER A 140 -0.07 9.74 6.56
N ALA A 141 -1.21 9.14 6.90
CA ALA A 141 -1.52 7.71 6.96
C ALA A 141 -2.09 7.10 5.66
N GLY A 142 -1.85 5.81 5.42
CA GLY A 142 -2.18 5.14 4.15
C GLY A 142 -3.67 5.00 3.82
N MET A 143 -4.57 5.22 4.78
CA MET A 143 -6.03 5.24 4.56
C MET A 143 -6.64 6.64 4.72
N LEU A 144 -5.79 7.67 4.83
CA LEU A 144 -6.20 9.08 5.00
C LEU A 144 -6.91 9.39 6.32
N GLU A 145 -6.70 8.63 7.39
CA GLU A 145 -7.38 8.87 8.68
C GLU A 145 -6.65 9.87 9.60
N GLY A 146 -5.56 10.48 9.13
CA GLY A 146 -4.79 11.45 9.90
C GLY A 146 -3.35 11.63 9.38
N GLY A 147 -2.58 12.46 10.10
CA GLY A 147 -1.20 12.77 9.74
C GLY A 147 -1.05 13.81 8.64
N ARG A 148 0.17 13.99 8.14
CA ARG A 148 0.52 15.03 7.17
C ARG A 148 -0.18 14.86 5.81
N ILE A 149 -0.61 13.66 5.48
CA ILE A 149 -1.39 13.42 4.25
C ILE A 149 -2.71 14.22 4.23
N GLN A 150 -3.28 14.56 5.40
CA GLN A 150 -4.48 15.41 5.49
C GLN A 150 -4.22 16.83 4.97
N ASP A 151 -3.01 17.37 5.18
CA ASP A 151 -2.62 18.67 4.64
C ASP A 151 -2.45 18.59 3.11
N HIS A 152 -1.73 17.58 2.63
CA HIS A 152 -1.56 17.34 1.19
C HIS A 152 -2.90 17.15 0.48
N LEU A 153 -3.82 16.40 1.09
CA LEU A 153 -5.16 16.19 0.57
C LEU A 153 -5.95 17.50 0.53
N PHE A 154 -5.97 18.25 1.64
CA PHE A 154 -6.68 19.52 1.74
C PHE A 154 -6.27 20.52 0.65
N TYR A 155 -4.98 20.59 0.31
CA TYR A 155 -4.48 21.51 -0.71
C TYR A 155 -4.60 21.01 -2.16
N ASN A 156 -4.82 19.70 -2.38
CA ASN A 156 -4.77 19.11 -3.72
C ASN A 156 -6.05 18.40 -4.17
N ILE A 157 -7.01 18.14 -3.29
CA ILE A 157 -8.24 17.41 -3.65
C ILE A 157 -9.10 18.13 -4.71
N GLN A 158 -9.00 19.46 -4.77
CA GLN A 158 -9.63 20.33 -5.77
C GLN A 158 -8.71 20.69 -6.95
N ASN A 159 -7.56 20.02 -7.10
CA ASN A 159 -6.65 20.26 -8.21
C ASN A 159 -6.88 19.21 -9.32
N TYR A 160 -7.30 19.64 -10.51
CA TYR A 160 -7.51 18.78 -11.68
C TYR A 160 -6.22 18.11 -12.20
N TYR A 161 -5.06 18.69 -11.90
CA TYR A 161 -3.74 18.11 -12.23
C TYR A 161 -3.19 17.24 -11.10
N CYS A 162 -3.97 16.96 -10.05
CA CYS A 162 -3.58 16.03 -9.01
C CYS A 162 -4.18 14.65 -9.26
N THR A 163 -3.35 13.61 -9.10
CA THR A 163 -3.80 12.24 -8.96
C THR A 163 -3.47 11.73 -7.56
N ILE A 164 -4.46 11.16 -6.88
CA ILE A 164 -4.29 10.43 -5.63
C ILE A 164 -4.30 8.94 -5.95
N LEU A 165 -3.15 8.29 -5.80
CA LEU A 165 -2.98 6.86 -6.07
C LEU A 165 -2.95 6.08 -4.75
N PHE A 166 -4.01 5.33 -4.50
CA PHE A 166 -4.06 4.36 -3.42
C PHE A 166 -3.31 3.08 -3.81
N ILE A 167 -2.34 2.68 -2.98
CA ILE A 167 -1.48 1.51 -3.22
C ILE A 167 -1.82 0.34 -2.27
N GLY A 168 -3.07 0.26 -1.83
CA GLY A 168 -3.53 -0.82 -0.96
C GLY A 168 -4.98 -0.66 -0.53
N TYR A 169 -5.36 -1.49 0.42
CA TYR A 169 -6.72 -1.54 0.94
C TYR A 169 -7.09 -0.30 1.77
N CYS A 170 -8.32 0.17 1.63
CA CYS A 170 -8.94 1.17 2.51
C CYS A 170 -10.19 0.57 3.15
N ALA A 171 -10.20 0.52 4.49
CA ALA A 171 -11.31 -0.05 5.24
C ALA A 171 -12.57 0.82 5.13
N LYS A 172 -13.74 0.16 5.15
CA LYS A 172 -15.03 0.85 5.21
C LYS A 172 -15.07 1.82 6.38
N GLY A 173 -15.56 3.03 6.12
CA GLY A 173 -15.63 4.13 7.10
C GLY A 173 -14.47 5.11 7.02
N THR A 174 -13.36 4.75 6.38
CA THR A 174 -12.23 5.67 6.18
C THR A 174 -12.49 6.68 5.07
N LEU A 175 -11.79 7.81 5.12
CA LEU A 175 -11.79 8.80 4.04
C LEU A 175 -11.25 8.21 2.73
N GLY A 176 -10.22 7.36 2.80
CA GLY A 176 -9.71 6.64 1.63
C GLY A 176 -10.78 5.80 0.94
N TYR A 177 -11.60 5.08 1.72
CA TYR A 177 -12.72 4.29 1.17
C TYR A 177 -13.78 5.17 0.49
N ARG A 178 -14.11 6.33 1.07
CA ARG A 178 -15.07 7.28 0.47
C ARG A 178 -14.59 7.81 -0.87
N LEU A 179 -13.31 8.16 -0.98
CA LEU A 179 -12.72 8.61 -2.24
C LEU A 179 -12.73 7.50 -3.30
N LEU A 180 -12.37 6.28 -2.93
CA LEU A 180 -12.40 5.12 -3.83
C LEU A 180 -13.82 4.76 -4.30
N ARG A 181 -14.83 5.00 -3.46
CA ARG A 181 -16.25 4.85 -3.82
C ARG A 181 -16.72 5.89 -4.85
N GLY A 182 -15.98 7.00 -5.00
CA GLY A 182 -16.33 8.08 -5.92
C GLY A 182 -17.21 9.17 -5.29
N ASP A 183 -17.15 9.36 -3.97
CA ASP A 183 -17.87 10.45 -3.31
C ASP A 183 -17.44 11.81 -3.92
N PRO A 184 -18.36 12.64 -4.45
CA PRO A 184 -18.01 13.88 -5.13
C PRO A 184 -17.64 15.01 -4.16
N ILE A 185 -17.99 14.86 -2.87
CA ILE A 185 -17.69 15.80 -1.80
C ILE A 185 -17.21 14.99 -0.59
N VAL A 186 -16.10 15.43 0.00
CA VAL A 186 -15.54 14.83 1.22
C VAL A 186 -15.27 15.89 2.27
N HIS A 187 -15.39 15.50 3.53
CA HIS A 187 -15.09 16.35 4.67
C HIS A 187 -13.63 16.17 5.06
N ILE A 188 -12.85 17.23 5.01
CA ILE A 188 -11.42 17.22 5.35
C ILE A 188 -11.17 18.37 6.32
N LYS A 189 -10.67 18.03 7.51
CA LYS A 189 -10.56 18.94 8.66
C LYS A 189 -11.95 19.49 9.04
N ASP A 190 -12.23 20.75 8.71
CA ASP A 190 -13.48 21.45 9.04
C ASP A 190 -14.17 22.00 7.78
N ARG A 191 -13.91 21.39 6.62
CA ARG A 191 -14.46 21.84 5.33
C ARG A 191 -14.94 20.69 4.46
N ASP A 192 -16.06 20.92 3.81
CA ASP A 192 -16.53 20.10 2.70
C ASP A 192 -15.86 20.57 1.41
N LEU A 193 -15.16 19.66 0.74
CA LEU A 193 -14.40 19.94 -0.47
C LEU A 193 -14.88 19.04 -1.59
N ALA A 194 -15.09 19.64 -2.77
CA ALA A 194 -15.38 18.88 -3.98
C ALA A 194 -14.14 18.09 -4.44
N VAL A 195 -14.36 16.89 -4.95
CA VAL A 195 -13.28 16.02 -5.44
C VAL A 195 -13.08 16.27 -6.93
N TYR A 196 -12.03 17.03 -7.27
CA TYR A 196 -11.61 17.28 -8.67
C TYR A 196 -10.34 16.52 -9.04
N ALA A 197 -9.53 16.15 -8.05
CA ALA A 197 -8.37 15.28 -8.25
C ALA A 197 -8.81 13.92 -8.78
N THR A 198 -7.98 13.35 -9.65
CA THR A 198 -8.19 11.99 -10.15
C THR A 198 -7.90 10.99 -9.03
N ILE A 199 -8.87 10.13 -8.72
CA ILE A 199 -8.69 9.04 -7.75
C ILE A 199 -8.36 7.76 -8.50
N LYS A 200 -7.24 7.11 -8.14
CA LYS A 200 -6.83 5.80 -8.68
C LYS A 200 -6.48 4.84 -7.56
N GLN A 201 -6.62 3.55 -7.86
CA GLN A 201 -6.16 2.47 -6.99
C GLN A 201 -5.31 1.49 -7.78
N THR A 202 -4.31 0.95 -7.12
CA THR A 202 -3.60 -0.24 -7.54
C THR A 202 -3.44 -1.20 -6.36
N ASP A 203 -3.55 -2.49 -6.66
CA ASP A 203 -3.44 -3.60 -5.72
C ASP A 203 -2.08 -4.31 -5.80
N VAL A 204 -1.27 -4.05 -6.82
CA VAL A 204 0.05 -4.69 -7.01
C VAL A 204 1.05 -4.37 -5.90
N LEU A 205 0.78 -3.35 -5.08
CA LEU A 205 1.55 -2.95 -3.89
C LEU A 205 0.87 -3.35 -2.57
N SER A 206 -0.22 -4.08 -2.63
CA SER A 206 -0.85 -4.68 -1.46
C SER A 206 0.04 -5.80 -0.93
N ALA A 207 0.62 -5.62 0.25
CA ALA A 207 1.46 -6.64 0.90
C ALA A 207 0.65 -7.82 1.50
N HIS A 208 -0.63 -7.93 1.15
CA HIS A 208 -1.50 -9.05 1.51
C HIS A 208 -1.58 -10.00 0.32
N GLY A 209 -1.61 -11.31 0.56
CA GLY A 209 -1.88 -12.28 -0.51
C GLY A 209 -3.28 -12.08 -1.08
N ASP A 210 -3.43 -12.28 -2.39
CA ASP A 210 -4.77 -12.32 -2.99
C ASP A 210 -5.52 -13.61 -2.61
N HIS A 211 -6.73 -13.79 -3.15
CA HIS A 211 -7.52 -14.98 -2.85
C HIS A 211 -6.80 -16.29 -3.20
N GLU A 212 -6.12 -16.39 -4.36
CA GLU A 212 -5.37 -17.60 -4.71
C GLU A 212 -4.17 -17.78 -3.79
N ASP A 213 -3.43 -16.72 -3.46
CA ASP A 213 -2.30 -16.79 -2.52
C ASP A 213 -2.74 -17.31 -1.15
N LEU A 214 -3.85 -16.78 -0.61
CA LEU A 214 -4.41 -17.17 0.68
C LEU A 214 -4.88 -18.64 0.67
N VAL A 215 -5.58 -19.07 -0.38
CA VAL A 215 -6.01 -20.47 -0.56
C VAL A 215 -4.79 -21.38 -0.69
N ASN A 216 -3.81 -21.02 -1.51
CA ASN A 216 -2.60 -21.82 -1.74
C ASN A 216 -1.73 -21.94 -0.48
N ASN A 217 -1.70 -20.90 0.35
CA ASN A 217 -1.03 -20.94 1.64
C ASN A 217 -1.66 -22.01 2.55
N VAL A 218 -2.99 -22.04 2.65
CA VAL A 218 -3.72 -23.08 3.39
C VAL A 218 -3.51 -24.47 2.77
N LYS A 219 -3.54 -24.57 1.43
CA LYS A 219 -3.32 -25.83 0.69
C LYS A 219 -1.94 -26.46 0.90
N SER A 220 -1.00 -25.73 1.49
CA SER A 220 0.26 -26.31 1.95
C SER A 220 0.07 -27.29 3.12
N GLN A 221 -1.10 -27.32 3.75
CA GLN A 221 -1.48 -28.24 4.82
C GLN A 221 -2.33 -29.40 4.31
N ASP A 222 -2.12 -30.58 4.89
CA ASP A 222 -2.91 -31.79 4.61
C ASP A 222 -4.33 -31.64 5.18
N ALA A 223 -5.33 -31.60 4.31
CA ALA A 223 -6.73 -31.46 4.69
C ALA A 223 -7.23 -32.57 5.62
N ALA A 224 -6.64 -33.77 5.57
CA ALA A 224 -7.03 -34.88 6.45
C ALA A 224 -6.45 -34.73 7.87
N LYS A 225 -5.41 -33.92 8.06
CA LYS A 225 -4.73 -33.72 9.35
C LYS A 225 -5.09 -32.39 10.00
N LEU A 226 -5.35 -31.36 9.20
CA LEU A 226 -5.72 -30.05 9.71
C LEU A 226 -7.11 -30.13 10.36
N LYS A 227 -7.17 -29.89 11.68
CA LYS A 227 -8.41 -30.01 12.48
C LYS A 227 -9.35 -28.82 12.26
N GLY A 228 -8.81 -27.65 11.97
CA GLY A 228 -9.63 -26.47 11.67
C GLY A 228 -8.84 -25.24 11.26
N ILE A 229 -9.51 -24.37 10.51
CA ILE A 229 -9.02 -23.06 10.07
C ILE A 229 -9.90 -21.99 10.71
N TYR A 230 -9.28 -20.90 11.16
CA TYR A 230 -9.94 -19.73 11.71
C TYR A 230 -9.60 -18.52 10.86
N LEU A 231 -10.59 -18.02 10.11
CA LEU A 231 -10.44 -16.84 9.27
C LEU A 231 -10.69 -15.58 10.09
N VAL A 232 -9.71 -14.69 10.13
CA VAL A 232 -9.76 -13.40 10.83
C VAL A 232 -9.31 -12.28 9.90
N HIS A 233 -9.36 -11.03 10.38
CA HIS A 233 -8.77 -9.88 9.66
C HIS A 233 -9.25 -9.76 8.19
N GLY A 234 -10.56 -9.68 7.99
CA GLY A 234 -11.21 -9.45 6.70
C GLY A 234 -12.64 -8.95 6.89
N GLU A 235 -13.25 -8.42 5.83
CA GLU A 235 -14.69 -8.14 5.85
C GLU A 235 -15.47 -9.47 5.84
N THR A 236 -16.68 -9.48 6.39
CA THR A 236 -17.52 -10.70 6.47
C THR A 236 -17.67 -11.39 5.13
N SER A 237 -17.89 -10.64 4.05
CA SER A 237 -17.98 -11.19 2.69
C SER A 237 -16.67 -11.78 2.19
N ALA A 238 -15.53 -11.20 2.56
CA ALA A 238 -14.22 -11.71 2.16
C ALA A 238 -13.88 -13.01 2.91
N MET A 239 -14.16 -13.05 4.22
CA MET A 239 -14.03 -14.28 5.02
C MET A 239 -14.95 -15.38 4.50
N GLN A 240 -16.19 -15.06 4.15
CA GLN A 240 -17.12 -16.05 3.59
C GLN A 240 -16.62 -16.59 2.25
N ALA A 241 -16.21 -15.73 1.32
CA ALA A 241 -15.71 -16.17 0.02
C ALA A 241 -14.46 -17.06 0.14
N LEU A 242 -13.58 -16.78 1.11
CA LEU A 242 -12.42 -17.63 1.40
C LEU A 242 -12.83 -18.96 2.05
N ALA A 243 -13.80 -18.94 2.97
CA ALA A 243 -14.35 -20.15 3.59
C ALA A 243 -14.96 -21.08 2.53
N ASP A 244 -15.80 -20.56 1.64
CA ASP A 244 -16.48 -21.35 0.60
C ASP A 244 -15.46 -22.10 -0.30
N SER A 245 -14.37 -21.43 -0.69
CA SER A 245 -13.28 -22.05 -1.48
C SER A 245 -12.57 -23.15 -0.69
N LEU A 246 -12.21 -22.91 0.56
CA LEU A 246 -11.47 -23.86 1.39
C LEU A 246 -12.33 -25.07 1.81
N GLU A 247 -13.62 -24.86 2.08
CA GLU A 247 -14.57 -25.93 2.37
C GLU A 247 -14.77 -26.84 1.14
N SER A 248 -14.82 -26.25 -0.06
CA SER A 248 -14.86 -27.00 -1.33
C SER A 248 -13.62 -27.87 -1.54
N ASP A 249 -12.47 -27.47 -0.98
CA ASP A 249 -11.22 -28.23 -0.96
C ASP A 249 -11.12 -29.24 0.20
N GLY A 250 -12.16 -29.37 1.03
CA GLY A 250 -12.26 -30.37 2.10
C GLY A 250 -11.75 -29.89 3.47
N TYR A 251 -11.45 -28.61 3.64
CA TYR A 251 -11.04 -28.06 4.93
C TYR A 251 -12.23 -27.73 5.83
N LYS A 252 -12.03 -27.83 7.16
CA LYS A 252 -12.97 -27.32 8.16
C LYS A 252 -12.65 -25.87 8.47
N VAL A 253 -13.56 -24.95 8.16
CA VAL A 253 -13.35 -23.51 8.32
C VAL A 253 -14.30 -22.94 9.38
N ASN A 254 -13.80 -22.01 10.18
CA ASN A 254 -14.54 -21.25 11.15
C ASN A 254 -14.28 -19.76 10.93
N ILE A 255 -15.33 -18.94 11.08
CA ILE A 255 -15.23 -17.48 11.07
C ILE A 255 -15.57 -17.00 12.49
N PRO A 256 -14.57 -16.73 13.35
CA PRO A 256 -14.81 -16.34 14.73
C PRO A 256 -15.59 -15.04 14.87
N GLU A 257 -16.55 -15.04 15.79
CA GLU A 257 -17.18 -13.81 16.26
C GLU A 257 -16.36 -13.14 17.36
N LYS A 258 -16.38 -11.80 17.36
CA LYS A 258 -15.67 -11.00 18.37
C LYS A 258 -16.22 -11.30 19.76
N GLY A 259 -15.33 -11.69 20.69
CA GLY A 259 -15.67 -11.99 22.07
C GLY A 259 -16.03 -13.46 22.35
N VAL A 260 -15.99 -14.32 21.32
CA VAL A 260 -16.15 -15.76 21.47
C VAL A 260 -14.78 -16.42 21.65
N SER A 261 -14.72 -17.39 22.57
CA SER A 261 -13.52 -18.20 22.83
C SER A 261 -13.67 -19.60 22.24
N TYR A 262 -12.56 -20.15 21.75
CA TYR A 262 -12.49 -21.49 21.16
C TYR A 262 -11.45 -22.31 21.91
N GLU A 263 -11.79 -23.56 22.23
CA GLU A 263 -10.87 -24.55 22.79
C GLU A 263 -10.36 -25.44 21.65
N LEU A 264 -9.03 -25.56 21.53
CA LEU A 264 -8.33 -26.20 20.41
C LEU A 264 -7.67 -27.51 20.83
#